data_AF-A0A3D1QUG4-F1
#
_entry.id   AF-A0A3D1QUG4-F1
#
_cell.length_a   1.000
_cell.length_b   1.000
_cell.length_c   1.000
_cell.angle_alpha   90.00
_cell.angle_beta   90.00
_cell.angle_gamma   90.00
#
_symmetry.space_group_name_H-M   'P 1'
#
loop_
_entity.id
_entity.type
_entity.pdbx_description
1 polymer ?
#
loop_
_entity_poly.entity_id
_entity_poly.type
_entity_poly.pdbx_seq_one_letter_code
_entity_poly.pdbx_strand_id
1 'polypeptide(L)'
;MKTNLLVAAILLQSSLALAQASSASYPSQAFSQRRFPEGRSETINIVEWTANDLPKVYQRSEQLPLTDADLVKLSNAGFDPARIVAMIEERRCACDASADGLVALKRQKVSEEVLSAVSLHALKPNRSLTLLVTLDFIDPARPADGSPVAASRSSAPRDSFLYFFVDDGPLTRVFQADVAALLAQQRRLPAMVDRTDPLLTRQVRRVQIAGEIPLKTYGEHTLYVTSGARATVGPPAMLVDAERNRGQAYFFDYPAASLQAVCRLSVSYRRDPLLADKWSFAGSSFECEFN
;
A
#
# COMPACT_ATOMS: atom_id res chain seq x y z
N MET A 1 12.25 -28.91 -77.94
CA MET A 1 13.35 -29.84 -77.57
C MET A 1 13.04 -30.42 -76.20
N LYS A 2 12.86 -31.75 -76.17
CA LYS A 2 12.91 -32.74 -75.06
C LYS A 2 12.14 -32.44 -73.75
N THR A 3 11.02 -33.11 -73.42
CA THR A 3 10.84 -34.47 -72.80
C THR A 3 11.65 -34.64 -71.50
N ASN A 4 11.24 -35.23 -70.36
CA ASN A 4 10.11 -36.03 -69.85
C ASN A 4 10.26 -36.02 -68.29
N LEU A 5 9.22 -36.01 -67.43
CA LEU A 5 8.35 -37.12 -66.97
C LEU A 5 8.99 -38.09 -65.95
N LEU A 6 8.18 -38.54 -64.97
CA LEU A 6 8.30 -39.58 -63.92
C LEU A 6 8.67 -39.10 -62.49
N VAL A 7 7.82 -39.22 -61.45
CA VAL A 7 6.98 -40.32 -60.88
C VAL A 7 7.78 -41.32 -60.03
N ALA A 8 7.38 -41.39 -58.76
CA ALA A 8 7.43 -42.48 -57.77
C ALA A 8 8.80 -43.06 -57.34
N ALA A 9 9.04 -43.15 -56.03
CA ALA A 9 8.66 -44.33 -55.24
C ALA A 9 9.27 -44.26 -53.83
N ILE A 10 8.45 -44.69 -52.87
CA ILE A 10 8.75 -44.92 -51.45
C ILE A 10 9.70 -46.11 -51.31
N LEU A 11 10.66 -46.07 -50.37
CA LEU A 11 11.05 -47.22 -49.55
C LEU A 11 11.80 -46.77 -48.28
N LEU A 12 11.38 -47.39 -47.17
CA LEU A 12 11.89 -47.23 -45.81
C LEU A 12 13.38 -47.56 -45.70
N GLN A 13 14.07 -46.86 -44.80
CA GLN A 13 15.02 -47.51 -43.90
C GLN A 13 15.11 -46.79 -42.56
N SER A 14 14.92 -47.59 -41.52
CA SER A 14 14.91 -47.28 -40.11
C SER A 14 16.33 -47.15 -39.55
N SER A 15 16.56 -46.10 -38.76
CA SER A 15 17.65 -46.09 -37.78
C SER A 15 17.18 -45.39 -36.52
N LEU A 16 16.99 -46.19 -35.46
CA LEU A 16 16.92 -45.72 -34.09
C LEU A 16 18.23 -45.03 -33.73
N ALA A 17 18.16 -43.85 -33.11
CA ALA A 17 19.23 -43.30 -32.32
C ALA A 17 18.66 -42.72 -31.03
N LEU A 18 19.35 -43.05 -29.94
CA LEU A 18 18.94 -42.90 -28.55
C LEU A 18 18.72 -41.45 -28.12
N ALA A 19 17.87 -41.33 -27.09
CA ALA A 19 17.66 -40.15 -26.28
C ALA A 19 18.98 -39.53 -25.77
N GLN A 20 19.09 -38.21 -25.89
CA GLN A 20 19.85 -37.41 -24.95
C GLN A 20 18.90 -36.39 -24.34
N ALA A 21 18.51 -36.65 -23.11
CA ALA A 21 17.90 -35.66 -22.24
C ALA A 21 18.94 -34.55 -22.00
N SER A 22 18.73 -33.41 -22.64
CA SER A 22 19.46 -32.18 -22.35
C SER A 22 19.07 -31.71 -20.95
N SER A 23 19.91 -32.02 -19.96
CA SER A 23 19.86 -31.40 -18.65
C SER A 23 20.10 -29.90 -18.80
N ALA A 24 19.06 -29.10 -18.54
CA ALA A 24 19.16 -27.65 -18.45
C ALA A 24 20.17 -27.29 -17.36
N SER A 25 21.32 -26.77 -17.77
CA SER A 25 22.34 -26.23 -16.88
C SER A 25 21.84 -24.88 -16.35
N TYR A 26 21.37 -24.85 -15.11
CA TYR A 26 21.15 -23.60 -14.40
C TYR A 26 22.52 -22.94 -14.16
N PRO A 27 22.71 -21.65 -14.48
CA PRO A 27 23.93 -20.95 -14.12
C PRO A 27 24.01 -20.86 -12.59
N SER A 28 24.96 -21.58 -12.02
CA SER A 28 25.41 -21.38 -10.64
C SER A 28 25.97 -19.97 -10.55
N GLN A 29 25.18 -19.04 -9.99
CA GLN A 29 25.71 -17.76 -9.55
C GLN A 29 26.74 -18.07 -8.46
N ALA A 30 28.01 -17.80 -8.77
CA ALA A 30 29.08 -17.86 -7.80
C ALA A 30 28.72 -16.94 -6.64
N PHE A 31 28.46 -17.53 -5.46
CA PHE A 31 28.42 -16.78 -4.23
C PHE A 31 29.78 -16.06 -4.11
N SER A 32 29.77 -14.74 -4.27
CA SER A 32 30.92 -13.92 -3.93
C SER A 32 31.20 -14.17 -2.46
N GLN A 33 32.21 -15.00 -2.18
CA GLN A 33 32.69 -15.28 -0.84
C GLN A 33 33.14 -13.94 -0.25
N ARG A 34 32.27 -13.30 0.52
CA ARG A 34 32.68 -12.20 1.40
C ARG A 34 33.75 -12.81 2.29
N ARG A 35 35.02 -12.44 2.04
CA ARG A 35 36.13 -12.86 2.89
C ARG A 35 35.81 -12.42 4.31
N PHE A 36 35.98 -13.34 5.25
CA PHE A 36 35.87 -13.02 6.66
C PHE A 36 36.84 -11.88 7.00
N PRO A 37 36.45 -10.91 7.83
CA PRO A 37 37.31 -9.78 8.17
C PRO A 37 38.57 -10.25 8.91
N GLU A 38 39.74 -9.89 8.39
CA GLU A 38 41.07 -10.27 8.92
C GLU A 38 41.61 -9.29 9.99
N GLY A 39 40.73 -8.45 10.55
CA GLY A 39 41.09 -7.53 11.64
C GLY A 39 41.17 -8.25 13.00
N ARG A 40 41.66 -7.55 14.03
CA ARG A 40 41.57 -7.99 15.44
C ARG A 40 40.09 -8.14 15.83
N SER A 41 39.53 -9.31 15.57
CA SER A 41 38.22 -9.70 16.06
C SER A 41 38.38 -10.08 17.52
N GLU A 42 37.85 -9.26 18.43
CA GLU A 42 37.54 -9.75 19.76
C GLU A 42 36.59 -10.93 19.59
N THR A 43 37.01 -12.11 20.04
CA THR A 43 36.16 -13.29 20.06
C THR A 43 35.08 -13.03 21.10
N ILE A 44 33.95 -12.48 20.67
CA ILE A 44 32.76 -12.39 21.51
C ILE A 44 32.33 -13.84 21.75
N ASN A 45 32.17 -14.21 23.04
CA ASN A 45 31.83 -15.56 23.49
C ASN A 45 30.91 -16.29 22.51
N ILE A 46 31.38 -17.43 22.00
CA ILE A 46 30.52 -18.40 21.35
C ILE A 46 29.52 -18.83 22.43
N VAL A 47 28.28 -18.35 22.32
CA VAL A 47 27.20 -18.83 23.17
C VAL A 47 26.94 -20.26 22.71
N GLU A 48 27.38 -21.24 23.49
CA GLU A 48 27.15 -22.64 23.22
C GLU A 48 25.67 -22.92 23.52
N TRP A 49 24.86 -23.02 22.47
CA TRP A 49 23.42 -23.29 22.63
C TRP A 49 23.27 -24.77 22.97
N THR A 50 23.03 -25.09 24.24
CA THR A 50 22.63 -26.45 24.61
C THR A 50 21.25 -26.73 24.02
N ALA A 51 20.97 -27.97 23.61
CA ALA A 51 19.70 -28.33 22.97
C ALA A 51 18.45 -28.04 23.84
N ASN A 52 18.64 -27.85 25.15
CA ASN A 52 17.60 -27.46 26.11
C ASN A 52 17.43 -25.94 26.26
N ASP A 53 18.41 -25.15 25.81
CA ASP A 53 18.39 -23.68 25.80
C ASP A 53 18.00 -23.09 24.44
N LEU A 54 17.58 -23.94 23.49
CA LEU A 54 16.99 -23.44 22.26
C LEU A 54 15.74 -22.63 22.62
N PRO A 55 15.63 -21.36 22.18
CA PRO A 55 14.39 -20.62 22.36
C PRO A 55 13.27 -21.46 21.76
N LYS A 56 12.18 -21.66 22.50
CA LYS A 56 11.02 -22.42 22.02
C LYS A 56 10.70 -21.90 20.62
N VAL A 57 10.83 -22.77 19.61
CA VAL A 57 10.39 -22.45 18.25
C VAL A 57 8.88 -22.43 18.34
N TYR A 58 8.31 -21.25 18.59
CA TYR A 58 6.87 -21.05 18.56
C TYR A 58 6.41 -21.43 17.16
N GLN A 59 5.68 -22.55 17.03
CA GLN A 59 4.94 -22.84 15.83
C GLN A 59 3.84 -21.78 15.74
N ARG A 60 4.14 -20.70 15.03
CA ARG A 60 3.18 -19.62 14.85
C ARG A 60 2.22 -20.03 13.74
N SER A 61 0.94 -19.83 14.02
CA SER A 61 -0.07 -19.88 12.98
C SER A 61 0.18 -18.76 11.97
N GLU A 62 -0.02 -19.05 10.67
CA GLU A 62 -0.05 -18.04 9.60
C GLU A 62 -1.34 -17.18 9.65
N GLN A 63 -2.19 -17.40 10.66
CA GLN A 63 -3.38 -16.60 10.89
C GLN A 63 -3.02 -15.21 11.41
N LEU A 64 -3.75 -14.21 10.93
CA LEU A 64 -3.63 -12.82 11.39
C LEU A 64 -3.80 -12.71 12.92
N PRO A 65 -3.23 -11.66 13.55
CA PRO A 65 -3.44 -11.38 14.96
C PRO A 65 -4.92 -11.32 15.33
N LEU A 66 -5.24 -11.72 16.56
CA LEU A 66 -6.61 -11.62 17.06
C LEU A 66 -7.02 -10.15 17.20
N THR A 67 -8.29 -9.84 16.97
CA THR A 67 -8.87 -8.52 17.21
C THR A 67 -9.75 -8.51 18.47
N ASP A 68 -10.12 -7.34 18.95
CA ASP A 68 -11.07 -7.20 20.08
C ASP A 68 -12.39 -7.95 19.79
N ALA A 69 -12.87 -7.89 18.54
CA ALA A 69 -14.07 -8.60 18.10
C ALA A 69 -13.89 -10.12 18.17
N ASP A 70 -12.70 -10.64 17.84
CA ASP A 70 -12.41 -12.07 17.93
C ASP A 70 -12.38 -12.55 19.38
N LEU A 71 -11.79 -11.76 20.30
CA LEU A 71 -11.76 -12.10 21.71
C LEU A 71 -13.15 -12.17 22.32
N VAL A 72 -14.00 -11.19 21.98
CA VAL A 72 -15.40 -11.15 22.40
C VAL A 72 -16.15 -12.35 21.84
N LYS A 73 -15.95 -12.69 20.56
CA LYS A 73 -16.58 -13.85 19.92
C LYS A 73 -16.17 -15.16 20.58
N LEU A 74 -14.88 -15.38 20.84
CA LEU A 74 -14.35 -16.57 21.50
C LEU A 74 -14.86 -16.68 22.94
N SER A 75 -14.85 -15.58 23.68
CA SER A 75 -15.34 -15.54 25.07
C SER A 75 -16.84 -15.84 25.14
N ASN A 76 -17.65 -15.23 24.26
CA ASN A 76 -19.09 -15.47 24.19
C ASN A 76 -19.45 -16.88 23.73
N ALA A 77 -18.59 -17.52 22.94
CA ALA A 77 -18.73 -18.92 22.55
C ALA A 77 -18.31 -19.90 23.67
N GLY A 78 -17.84 -19.41 24.82
CA GLY A 78 -17.47 -20.24 25.96
C GLY A 78 -16.14 -20.97 25.80
N PHE A 79 -15.23 -20.44 24.97
CA PHE A 79 -13.88 -20.98 24.89
C PHE A 79 -13.16 -20.83 26.23
N ASP A 80 -12.37 -21.84 26.58
CA ASP A 80 -11.55 -21.85 27.78
C ASP A 80 -10.55 -20.66 27.77
N PRO A 81 -10.54 -19.79 28.80
CA PRO A 81 -9.62 -18.66 28.89
C PRO A 81 -8.16 -19.02 28.64
N ALA A 82 -7.68 -20.13 29.17
CA ALA A 82 -6.30 -20.58 28.99
C ALA A 82 -5.97 -20.85 27.51
N ARG A 83 -6.95 -21.32 26.73
CA ARG A 83 -6.81 -21.51 25.27
C ARG A 83 -6.75 -20.18 24.54
N ILE A 84 -7.58 -19.21 24.92
CA ILE A 84 -7.56 -17.87 24.32
C ILE A 84 -6.21 -17.19 24.61
N VAL A 85 -5.69 -17.30 25.84
CA VAL A 85 -4.36 -16.80 26.22
C VAL A 85 -3.27 -17.42 25.34
N ALA A 86 -3.25 -18.75 25.17
CA ALA A 86 -2.29 -19.41 24.29
C ALA A 86 -2.36 -18.91 22.85
N MET A 87 -3.58 -18.66 22.33
CA MET A 87 -3.76 -18.08 21.00
C MET A 87 -3.19 -16.65 20.90
N ILE A 88 -3.37 -15.83 21.94
CA ILE A 88 -2.79 -14.48 22.03
C ILE A 88 -1.26 -14.55 22.07
N GLU A 89 -0.68 -15.48 22.83
CA GLU A 89 0.78 -15.66 22.90
C GLU A 89 1.38 -16.08 21.54
N GLU A 90 0.68 -16.95 20.80
CA GLU A 90 1.13 -17.48 19.50
C GLU A 90 0.94 -16.48 18.35
N ARG A 91 -0.23 -15.82 18.29
CA ARG A 91 -0.64 -14.97 17.15
C ARG A 91 -0.56 -13.46 17.42
N ARG A 92 -0.38 -13.06 18.68
CA ARG A 92 -0.56 -11.68 19.17
C ARG A 92 -1.99 -11.16 19.00
N CYS A 93 -2.22 -9.96 19.53
CA CYS A 93 -3.52 -9.28 19.52
C CYS A 93 -3.38 -7.89 18.88
N ALA A 94 -4.07 -7.62 17.78
CA ALA A 94 -4.32 -6.28 17.26
C ALA A 94 -5.50 -5.65 18.03
N CYS A 95 -5.29 -5.47 19.33
CA CYS A 95 -6.33 -5.19 20.32
C CYS A 95 -6.00 -3.89 21.06
N ASP A 96 -7.02 -3.17 21.52
CA ASP A 96 -6.80 -1.98 22.34
C ASP A 96 -6.40 -2.36 23.78
N ALA A 97 -5.09 -2.37 24.03
CA ALA A 97 -4.51 -2.60 25.36
C ALA A 97 -4.50 -1.35 26.26
N SER A 98 -5.17 -0.25 25.86
CA SER A 98 -5.39 0.91 26.73
C SER A 98 -6.33 0.58 27.89
N ALA A 99 -6.36 1.44 28.91
CA ALA A 99 -7.28 1.26 30.04
C ALA A 99 -8.74 1.22 29.57
N ASP A 100 -9.13 2.08 28.63
CA ASP A 100 -10.49 2.14 28.09
C ASP A 100 -10.83 0.88 27.28
N GLY A 101 -9.89 0.41 26.46
CA GLY A 101 -10.03 -0.83 25.69
C GLY A 101 -10.21 -2.07 26.58
N LEU A 102 -9.38 -2.21 27.61
CA LEU A 102 -9.51 -3.31 28.58
C LEU A 102 -10.83 -3.26 29.36
N VAL A 103 -11.30 -2.06 29.74
CA VAL A 103 -12.62 -1.88 30.37
C VAL A 103 -13.74 -2.25 29.40
N ALA A 104 -13.63 -1.90 28.12
CA ALA A 104 -14.61 -2.25 27.10
C ALA A 104 -14.69 -3.77 26.90
N LEU A 105 -13.57 -4.46 26.80
CA LEU A 105 -13.50 -5.92 26.71
C LEU A 105 -14.07 -6.58 27.98
N LYS A 106 -13.76 -6.05 29.16
CA LYS A 106 -14.30 -6.55 30.43
C LYS A 106 -15.82 -6.47 30.49
N ARG A 107 -16.39 -5.35 30.04
CA ARG A 107 -17.86 -5.16 29.95
C ARG A 107 -18.51 -6.16 28.99
N GLN A 108 -17.76 -6.62 27.99
CA GLN A 108 -18.17 -7.67 27.05
C GLN A 108 -17.88 -9.09 27.54
N LYS A 109 -17.63 -9.26 28.85
CA LYS A 109 -17.43 -10.55 29.53
C LYS A 109 -16.16 -11.31 29.13
N VAL A 110 -15.15 -10.62 28.58
CA VAL A 110 -13.81 -11.20 28.44
C VAL A 110 -13.22 -11.42 29.84
N SER A 111 -12.60 -12.58 30.06
CA SER A 111 -12.06 -12.98 31.37
C SER A 111 -10.81 -12.20 31.74
N GLU A 112 -10.56 -12.02 33.04
CA GLU A 112 -9.38 -11.27 33.54
C GLU A 112 -8.05 -11.87 33.06
N GLU A 113 -7.97 -13.20 32.96
CA GLU A 113 -6.79 -13.91 32.46
C GLU A 113 -6.49 -13.53 31.01
N VAL A 114 -7.52 -13.43 30.16
CA VAL A 114 -7.38 -13.00 28.77
C VAL A 114 -7.03 -11.51 28.71
N LEU A 115 -7.64 -10.66 29.53
CA LEU A 115 -7.31 -9.22 29.59
C LEU A 115 -5.84 -8.99 29.98
N SER A 116 -5.32 -9.77 30.94
CA SER A 116 -3.91 -9.74 31.32
C SER A 116 -3.00 -10.11 30.14
N ALA A 117 -3.37 -11.15 29.38
CA ALA A 117 -2.64 -11.55 28.18
C ALA A 117 -2.70 -10.46 27.08
N VAL A 118 -3.84 -9.79 26.88
CA VAL A 118 -3.96 -8.65 25.95
C VAL A 118 -3.00 -7.54 26.37
N SER A 119 -2.98 -7.16 27.65
CA SER A 119 -2.09 -6.11 28.16
C SER A 119 -0.61 -6.40 27.91
N LEU A 120 -0.20 -7.68 27.99
CA LEU A 120 1.19 -8.09 27.83
C LEU A 120 1.60 -8.36 26.36
N HIS A 121 0.69 -8.90 25.55
CA HIS A 121 1.00 -9.47 24.24
C HIS A 121 0.32 -8.78 23.06
N ALA A 122 -0.45 -7.71 23.29
CA ALA A 122 -0.96 -6.88 22.22
C ALA A 122 0.17 -6.28 21.36
N LEU A 123 -0.17 -6.00 20.11
CA LEU A 123 0.68 -5.23 19.21
C LEU A 123 0.89 -3.83 19.77
N LYS A 124 1.97 -3.19 19.31
CA LYS A 124 2.23 -1.80 19.66
C LYS A 124 1.09 -0.92 19.13
N PRO A 125 0.67 0.10 19.89
CA PRO A 125 -0.39 0.99 19.44
C PRO A 125 0.07 1.78 18.21
N ASN A 126 -0.86 2.02 17.29
CA ASN A 126 -0.63 2.83 16.11
C ASN A 126 -0.40 4.30 16.53
N ARG A 127 0.62 4.94 15.96
CA ARG A 127 0.98 6.34 16.29
C ARG A 127 1.00 7.25 15.07
N SER A 128 1.12 6.66 13.90
CA SER A 128 1.07 7.35 12.62
C SER A 128 0.40 6.46 11.59
N LEU A 129 -0.28 7.11 10.66
CA LEU A 129 -0.80 6.53 9.45
C LEU A 129 0.17 6.83 8.30
N THR A 130 0.62 5.80 7.60
CA THR A 130 1.37 5.95 6.35
C THR A 130 0.40 6.32 5.24
N LEU A 131 0.55 7.51 4.66
CA LEU A 131 -0.25 7.96 3.52
C LEU A 131 0.59 7.92 2.25
N LEU A 132 0.12 7.14 1.28
CA LEU A 132 0.65 7.10 -0.09
C LEU A 132 -0.29 7.88 -0.99
N VAL A 133 0.18 9.00 -1.54
CA VAL A 133 -0.61 9.84 -2.45
C VAL A 133 -0.11 9.67 -3.88
N THR A 134 -1.03 9.31 -4.77
CA THR A 134 -0.78 9.23 -6.22
C THR A 134 -1.56 10.33 -6.92
N LEU A 135 -0.87 11.20 -7.64
CA LEU A 135 -1.46 12.25 -8.47
C LEU A 135 -1.36 11.85 -9.94
N ASP A 136 -2.51 11.68 -10.59
CA ASP A 136 -2.61 11.32 -12.00
C ASP A 136 -3.07 12.51 -12.83
N PHE A 137 -2.23 12.95 -13.77
CA PHE A 137 -2.54 14.01 -14.72
C PHE A 137 -2.92 13.37 -16.06
N ILE A 138 -4.22 13.34 -16.32
CA ILE A 138 -4.84 12.64 -17.45
C ILE A 138 -4.98 13.61 -18.63
N ASP A 139 -4.15 13.39 -19.65
CA ASP A 139 -4.30 14.07 -20.94
C ASP A 139 -5.52 13.52 -21.69
N PRO A 140 -6.21 14.34 -22.51
CA PRO A 140 -7.29 13.85 -23.36
C PRO A 140 -6.79 12.75 -24.29
N ALA A 141 -7.69 11.81 -24.62
CA ALA A 141 -7.38 10.67 -25.48
C ALA A 141 -6.76 11.14 -26.81
N ARG A 142 -5.77 10.39 -27.29
CA ARG A 142 -5.17 10.62 -28.61
C ARG A 142 -6.28 10.54 -29.65
N PRO A 143 -6.34 11.48 -30.62
CA PRO A 143 -7.28 11.34 -31.72
C PRO A 143 -7.06 9.99 -32.44
N ALA A 144 -8.16 9.40 -32.92
CA ALA A 144 -8.18 8.05 -33.51
C ALA A 144 -7.28 7.92 -34.75
N ASP A 145 -6.86 9.04 -35.33
CA ASP A 145 -5.95 9.14 -36.46
C ASP A 145 -4.48 8.86 -36.10
N GLY A 146 -4.17 8.64 -34.81
CA GLY A 146 -2.80 8.39 -34.36
C GLY A 146 -1.89 9.61 -34.41
N SER A 147 -2.42 10.80 -34.72
CA SER A 147 -1.65 12.04 -34.71
C SER A 147 -1.04 12.27 -33.33
N PRO A 148 0.23 12.72 -33.23
CA PRO A 148 0.80 13.06 -31.94
C PRO A 148 -0.01 14.21 -31.34
N VAL A 149 -0.60 13.99 -30.16
CA VAL A 149 -1.05 15.12 -29.34
C VAL A 149 0.20 15.94 -29.07
N ALA A 150 0.27 17.15 -29.62
CA ALA A 150 1.41 18.05 -29.41
C ALA A 150 1.75 17.99 -27.93
N ALA A 151 2.98 17.56 -27.61
CA ALA A 151 3.44 17.36 -26.23
C ALA A 151 3.24 18.68 -25.50
N SER A 152 2.10 18.80 -24.83
CA SER A 152 1.72 20.09 -24.29
C SER A 152 2.55 20.28 -23.06
N ARG A 153 3.34 21.34 -23.12
CA ARG A 153 4.15 21.86 -22.04
C ARG A 153 3.23 22.59 -21.05
N SER A 154 2.09 22.00 -20.68
CA SER A 154 1.21 22.58 -19.66
C SER A 154 2.01 22.66 -18.36
N SER A 155 2.24 23.88 -17.90
CA SER A 155 3.15 24.17 -16.78
C SER A 155 2.44 24.66 -15.53
N ALA A 156 1.12 24.91 -15.60
CA ALA A 156 0.39 25.54 -14.52
C ALA A 156 -0.97 24.85 -14.28
N PRO A 157 -1.18 24.18 -13.14
CA PRO A 157 -2.52 23.81 -12.71
C PRO A 157 -3.37 25.06 -12.43
N ARG A 158 -4.70 24.98 -12.66
CA ARG A 158 -5.64 26.06 -12.31
C ARG A 158 -5.83 26.13 -10.80
N ASP A 159 -5.83 24.96 -10.16
CA ASP A 159 -5.81 24.78 -8.72
C ASP A 159 -4.39 24.35 -8.32
N SER A 160 -3.57 25.31 -7.90
CA SER A 160 -2.15 25.07 -7.59
C SER A 160 -1.90 24.23 -6.36
N PHE A 161 -2.91 24.06 -5.49
CA PHE A 161 -2.75 23.37 -4.22
C PHE A 161 -3.75 22.23 -4.09
N LEU A 162 -3.25 21.08 -3.68
CA LEU A 162 -4.04 19.96 -3.18
C LEU A 162 -4.06 20.04 -1.65
N TYR A 163 -5.26 19.91 -1.08
CA TYR A 163 -5.49 19.86 0.35
C TYR A 163 -6.05 18.53 0.75
N PHE A 164 -5.59 18.02 1.89
CA PHE A 164 -6.26 16.95 2.59
C PHE A 164 -6.28 17.25 4.09
N PHE A 165 -7.46 17.05 4.68
CA PHE A 165 -7.78 17.35 6.06
C PHE A 165 -8.19 16.06 6.74
N VAL A 166 -7.57 15.75 7.87
CA VAL A 166 -7.96 14.60 8.71
C VAL A 166 -8.37 15.15 10.06
N ASP A 167 -9.58 14.83 10.50
CA ASP A 167 -9.97 15.08 11.88
C ASP A 167 -9.15 14.20 12.84
N ASP A 168 -8.78 14.74 14.00
CA ASP A 168 -7.97 14.05 15.00
C ASP A 168 -8.42 14.54 16.38
N GLY A 169 -9.65 14.19 16.72
CA GLY A 169 -10.36 14.68 17.90
C GLY A 169 -10.54 16.20 17.90
N PRO A 170 -9.94 16.94 18.85
CA PRO A 170 -10.06 18.40 18.92
C PRO A 170 -9.21 19.13 17.86
N LEU A 171 -8.37 18.41 17.12
CA LEU A 171 -7.48 18.98 16.12
C LEU A 171 -7.90 18.55 14.71
N THR A 172 -7.57 19.38 13.72
CA THR A 172 -7.62 18.98 12.31
C THR A 172 -6.20 18.99 11.77
N ARG A 173 -5.74 17.86 11.28
CA ARG A 173 -4.46 17.74 10.58
C ARG A 173 -4.65 18.27 9.16
N VAL A 174 -3.93 19.33 8.82
CA VAL A 174 -3.98 19.96 7.50
C VAL A 174 -2.72 19.60 6.74
N PHE A 175 -2.88 19.09 5.54
CA PHE A 175 -1.78 18.84 4.63
C PHE A 175 -2.03 19.54 3.31
N GLN A 176 -0.96 20.08 2.75
CA GLN A 176 -0.98 20.84 1.51
C GLN A 176 0.16 20.38 0.61
N ALA A 177 -0.13 20.17 -0.66
CA ALA A 177 0.86 19.93 -1.70
C ALA A 177 0.74 21.00 -2.79
N ASP A 178 1.87 21.61 -3.17
CA ASP A 178 1.95 22.51 -4.33
C ASP A 178 2.07 21.68 -5.60
N VAL A 179 0.95 21.53 -6.30
CA VAL A 179 0.81 20.75 -7.52
C VAL A 179 1.64 21.35 -8.65
N ALA A 180 1.75 22.67 -8.70
CA ALA A 180 2.55 23.37 -9.71
C ALA A 180 4.03 23.09 -9.52
N ALA A 181 4.51 23.14 -8.28
CA ALA A 181 5.89 22.81 -7.93
C ALA A 181 6.21 21.33 -8.21
N LEU A 182 5.30 20.42 -7.87
CA LEU A 182 5.45 18.98 -8.16
C LEU A 182 5.56 18.71 -9.67
N LEU A 183 4.68 19.31 -10.48
CA LEU A 183 4.74 19.22 -11.93
C LEU A 183 6.02 19.85 -12.51
N ALA A 184 6.48 20.97 -11.94
CA ALA A 184 7.68 21.66 -12.39
C ALA A 184 8.96 20.86 -12.12
N GLN A 185 9.07 20.24 -10.94
CA GLN A 185 10.18 19.36 -10.59
C GLN A 185 10.19 18.09 -11.45
N GLN A 186 9.00 17.58 -11.81
CA GLN A 186 8.86 16.31 -12.52
C GLN A 186 8.64 16.45 -14.03
N ARG A 187 9.04 17.57 -14.64
CA ARG A 187 9.03 17.81 -16.11
C ARG A 187 9.78 16.76 -16.95
N ARG A 188 10.44 15.78 -16.33
CA ARG A 188 11.17 14.69 -16.97
C ARG A 188 10.47 13.33 -16.87
N LEU A 189 9.34 13.20 -16.18
CA LEU A 189 8.65 11.92 -16.16
C LEU A 189 7.98 11.64 -17.51
N PRO A 190 8.23 10.47 -18.12
CA PRO A 190 7.57 10.10 -19.35
C PRO A 190 6.06 9.96 -19.10
N ALA A 191 5.26 10.44 -20.06
CA ALA A 191 3.84 10.09 -20.08
C ALA A 191 3.72 8.58 -20.21
N MET A 192 2.97 7.96 -19.30
CA MET A 192 2.71 6.54 -19.31
C MET A 192 1.37 6.29 -20.00
N VAL A 193 1.30 5.17 -20.71
CA VAL A 193 0.07 4.71 -21.33
C VAL A 193 -0.70 3.90 -20.29
N ASP A 194 -1.76 4.48 -19.75
CA ASP A 194 -2.70 3.77 -18.90
C ASP A 194 -3.62 2.91 -19.78
N ARG A 195 -3.62 1.60 -19.49
CA ARG A 195 -4.42 0.56 -20.15
C ARG A 195 -5.36 -0.14 -19.18
N THR A 196 -5.63 0.46 -18.03
CA THR A 196 -6.58 -0.10 -17.05
C THR A 196 -7.97 -0.29 -17.68
N ASP A 197 -8.35 0.60 -18.62
CA ASP A 197 -9.46 0.39 -19.53
C ASP A 197 -8.94 -0.12 -20.89
N PRO A 198 -9.24 -1.38 -21.30
CA PRO A 198 -8.77 -1.94 -22.56
C PRO A 198 -9.37 -1.24 -23.79
N LEU A 199 -10.48 -0.50 -23.63
CA LEU A 199 -11.17 0.21 -24.71
C LEU A 199 -10.73 1.67 -24.82
N LEU A 200 -10.19 2.26 -23.75
CA LEU A 200 -9.81 3.67 -23.70
C LEU A 200 -8.37 3.82 -23.19
N THR A 201 -7.43 3.86 -24.14
CA THR A 201 -6.03 4.16 -23.82
C THR A 201 -5.88 5.63 -23.43
N ARG A 202 -5.31 5.90 -22.25
CA ARG A 202 -5.09 7.27 -21.75
C ARG A 202 -3.60 7.54 -21.56
N GLN A 203 -3.20 8.78 -21.81
CA GLN A 203 -1.86 9.25 -21.45
C GLN A 203 -1.93 9.85 -20.05
N VAL A 204 -1.16 9.30 -19.13
CA VAL A 204 -1.17 9.71 -17.73
C VAL A 204 0.25 10.06 -17.30
N ARG A 205 0.41 11.22 -16.69
CA ARG A 205 1.62 11.53 -15.93
C ARG A 205 1.31 11.28 -14.46
N ARG A 206 2.13 10.47 -13.79
CA ARG A 206 1.89 10.07 -12.40
C ARG A 206 2.97 10.64 -11.50
N VAL A 207 2.56 11.28 -10.42
CA VAL A 207 3.43 11.74 -9.34
C VAL A 207 3.06 10.95 -8.08
N GLN A 208 4.06 10.40 -7.39
CA GLN A 208 3.84 9.69 -6.13
C GLN A 208 4.57 10.42 -5.02
N ILE A 209 3.86 10.64 -3.92
CA ILE A 209 4.41 11.19 -2.68
C ILE A 209 3.97 10.29 -1.52
N ALA A 210 4.81 10.16 -0.51
CA ALA A 210 4.53 9.39 0.69
C ALA A 210 4.79 10.26 1.92
N GLY A 211 4.02 10.05 2.98
CA GLY A 211 4.20 10.75 4.24
C GLY A 211 3.58 10.00 5.41
N GLU A 212 3.96 10.40 6.62
CA GLU A 212 3.36 9.90 7.85
C GLU A 212 2.46 10.95 8.49
N ILE A 213 1.23 10.56 8.82
CA ILE A 213 0.24 11.39 9.49
C ILE A 213 0.17 10.94 10.95
N PRO A 214 0.70 11.72 11.91
CA PRO A 214 0.57 11.36 13.32
C PRO A 214 -0.90 11.55 13.76
N LEU A 215 -1.59 10.48 14.09
CA LEU A 215 -2.95 10.50 14.65
C LEU A 215 -2.90 10.20 16.14
N LYS A 216 -3.67 10.95 16.93
CA LYS A 216 -3.72 10.84 18.40
C LYS A 216 -4.98 10.13 18.88
N THR A 217 -6.08 10.23 18.14
CA THR A 217 -7.31 9.50 18.43
C THR A 217 -7.39 8.22 17.59
N TYR A 218 -8.14 7.23 18.09
CA TYR A 218 -8.49 6.00 17.38
C TYR A 218 -9.99 6.01 17.08
N GLY A 219 -10.43 5.13 16.18
CA GLY A 219 -11.83 5.00 15.79
C GLY A 219 -12.14 5.70 14.47
N GLU A 220 -13.38 6.13 14.31
CA GLU A 220 -13.85 6.78 13.08
C GLU A 220 -13.20 8.14 12.85
N HIS A 221 -12.69 8.31 11.63
CA HIS A 221 -12.09 9.54 11.13
C HIS A 221 -12.67 9.91 9.76
N THR A 222 -12.74 11.20 9.50
CA THR A 222 -13.09 11.82 8.23
C THR A 222 -11.85 12.42 7.56
N LEU A 223 -11.54 11.93 6.37
CA LEU A 223 -10.61 12.56 5.43
C LEU A 223 -11.39 13.43 4.45
N TYR A 224 -11.09 14.73 4.39
CA TYR A 224 -11.62 15.63 3.37
C TYR A 224 -10.53 16.06 2.40
N VAL A 225 -10.74 15.87 1.09
CA VAL A 225 -9.77 16.16 0.03
C VAL A 225 -10.34 17.19 -0.93
N THR A 226 -9.58 18.23 -1.25
CA THR A 226 -10.00 19.24 -2.24
C THR A 226 -8.81 19.92 -2.90
N SER A 227 -9.05 20.73 -3.92
CA SER A 227 -8.04 21.55 -4.58
C SER A 227 -8.41 23.03 -4.55
N GLY A 228 -7.41 23.89 -4.36
CA GLY A 228 -7.58 25.33 -4.32
C GLY A 228 -6.53 26.09 -5.13
N ALA A 229 -6.84 27.34 -5.45
CA ALA A 229 -5.93 28.23 -6.18
C ALA A 229 -4.93 28.96 -5.28
N ARG A 230 -5.22 29.03 -3.98
CA ARG A 230 -4.41 29.76 -2.98
C ARG A 230 -3.92 28.80 -1.92
N ALA A 231 -2.76 29.10 -1.34
CA ALA A 231 -2.23 28.43 -0.15
C ALA A 231 -3.06 28.84 1.09
N THR A 232 -3.59 27.86 1.82
CA THR A 232 -4.41 28.07 3.02
C THR A 232 -4.01 27.07 4.09
N VAL A 233 -3.69 27.54 5.30
CA VAL A 233 -3.18 26.71 6.41
C VAL A 233 -4.25 26.46 7.49
N GLY A 234 -5.52 26.63 7.15
CA GLY A 234 -6.65 26.60 8.07
C GLY A 234 -7.56 25.38 7.91
N PRO A 235 -8.57 25.20 8.78
CA PRO A 235 -9.54 24.11 8.66
C PRO A 235 -10.40 24.25 7.38
N PRO A 236 -11.14 23.18 6.99
CA PRO A 236 -12.01 23.19 5.80
C PRO A 236 -13.02 24.34 5.75
N ALA A 237 -13.43 24.87 6.90
CA ALA A 237 -14.34 26.01 6.99
C ALA A 237 -13.78 27.30 6.36
N MET A 238 -12.46 27.43 6.26
CA MET A 238 -11.79 28.60 5.65
C MET A 238 -11.71 28.53 4.12
N LEU A 239 -12.07 27.39 3.52
CA LEU A 239 -12.13 27.24 2.07
C LEU A 239 -13.22 28.15 1.48
N VAL A 240 -13.08 28.55 0.21
CA VAL A 240 -14.19 29.24 -0.47
C VAL A 240 -15.25 28.23 -0.92
N ASP A 241 -16.49 28.67 -1.19
CA ASP A 241 -17.59 27.78 -1.60
C ASP A 241 -17.23 26.90 -2.81
N ALA A 242 -16.52 27.45 -3.79
CA ALA A 242 -16.09 26.70 -4.97
C ALA A 242 -15.07 25.59 -4.65
N GLU A 243 -14.23 25.75 -3.62
CA GLU A 243 -13.31 24.72 -3.15
C GLU A 243 -14.06 23.67 -2.34
N ARG A 244 -15.02 24.10 -1.50
CA ARG A 244 -15.86 23.19 -0.73
C ARG A 244 -16.71 22.28 -1.60
N ASN A 245 -17.35 22.84 -2.63
CA ASN A 245 -18.26 22.11 -3.50
C ASN A 245 -17.56 21.09 -4.40
N ARG A 246 -16.25 21.20 -4.57
CA ARG A 246 -15.44 20.24 -5.34
C ARG A 246 -14.77 19.18 -4.47
N GLY A 247 -14.70 19.40 -3.16
CA GLY A 247 -14.03 18.47 -2.26
C GLY A 247 -14.83 17.20 -2.03
N GLN A 248 -14.13 16.15 -1.63
CA GLN A 248 -14.66 14.81 -1.40
C GLN A 248 -14.31 14.38 0.01
N ALA A 249 -15.27 13.80 0.71
CA ALA A 249 -15.09 13.26 2.06
C ALA A 249 -15.04 11.74 2.02
N TYR A 250 -14.17 11.16 2.84
CA TYR A 250 -14.01 9.72 3.05
C TYR A 250 -14.00 9.43 4.53
N PHE A 251 -14.48 8.25 4.89
CA PHE A 251 -14.50 7.78 6.27
C PHE A 251 -13.59 6.57 6.38
N PHE A 252 -12.83 6.48 7.47
CA PHE A 252 -12.01 5.33 7.79
C PHE A 252 -11.98 5.11 9.29
N ASP A 253 -11.89 3.85 9.70
CA ASP A 253 -11.77 3.47 11.11
C ASP A 253 -10.30 3.17 11.42
N TYR A 254 -9.64 4.02 12.20
CA TYR A 254 -8.23 3.89 12.55
C TYR A 254 -8.09 3.03 13.82
N PRO A 255 -7.59 1.79 13.71
CA PRO A 255 -7.55 0.88 14.85
C PRO A 255 -6.46 1.28 15.84
N ALA A 256 -6.69 0.96 17.12
CA ALA A 256 -5.73 1.20 18.19
C ALA A 256 -4.39 0.48 17.95
N ALA A 257 -4.42 -0.72 17.37
CA ALA A 257 -3.24 -1.47 16.99
C ALA A 257 -3.50 -2.30 15.73
N SER A 258 -2.48 -2.44 14.87
CA SER A 258 -2.57 -3.23 13.65
C SER A 258 -1.17 -3.62 13.13
N LEU A 259 -1.10 -4.55 12.16
CA LEU A 259 0.20 -4.96 11.59
C LEU A 259 0.78 -3.90 10.65
N GLN A 260 -0.11 -3.21 9.93
CA GLN A 260 0.21 -2.11 9.04
C GLN A 260 -0.80 -0.98 9.24
N ALA A 261 -0.46 0.23 8.84
CA ALA A 261 -1.38 1.36 8.89
C ALA A 261 -1.13 2.20 7.63
N VAL A 262 -1.58 1.69 6.48
CA VAL A 262 -1.31 2.29 5.18
C VAL A 262 -2.62 2.72 4.55
N CYS A 263 -2.72 4.00 4.18
CA CYS A 263 -3.79 4.47 3.33
C CYS A 263 -3.24 4.99 2.01
N ARG A 264 -4.03 4.81 0.95
CA ARG A 264 -3.71 5.17 -0.43
C ARG A 264 -4.74 6.22 -0.87
N LEU A 265 -4.25 7.41 -1.18
CA LEU A 265 -5.03 8.49 -1.76
C LEU A 265 -4.67 8.63 -3.23
N SER A 266 -5.60 8.38 -4.13
CA SER A 266 -5.42 8.65 -5.56
C SER A 266 -6.16 9.92 -5.92
N VAL A 267 -5.50 10.85 -6.58
CA VAL A 267 -6.06 12.14 -7.00
C VAL A 267 -5.88 12.28 -8.50
N SER A 268 -6.98 12.57 -9.20
CA SER A 268 -6.96 12.76 -10.64
C SER A 268 -7.09 14.24 -10.99
N TYR A 269 -6.23 14.69 -11.90
CA TYR A 269 -6.32 15.95 -12.59
C TYR A 269 -6.63 15.70 -14.06
N ARG A 270 -7.61 16.42 -14.59
CA ARG A 270 -7.95 16.40 -16.01
C ARG A 270 -7.53 17.72 -16.63
N ARG A 271 -7.09 17.66 -17.87
CA ARG A 271 -6.79 18.85 -18.65
C ARG A 271 -8.08 19.55 -19.07
N ASP A 272 -8.13 20.86 -18.91
CA ASP A 272 -9.28 21.66 -19.32
C ASP A 272 -9.38 21.67 -20.87
N PRO A 273 -10.55 21.34 -21.46
CA PRO A 273 -10.69 21.31 -22.92
C PRO A 273 -10.65 22.70 -23.56
N LEU A 274 -11.00 23.75 -22.83
CA LEU A 274 -10.98 25.14 -23.29
C LEU A 274 -9.66 25.84 -22.96
N LEU A 275 -9.04 25.47 -21.85
CA LEU A 275 -7.74 25.99 -21.40
C LEU A 275 -6.71 24.87 -21.42
N ALA A 276 -6.25 24.53 -22.63
CA ALA A 276 -5.36 23.42 -22.87
C ALA A 276 -4.00 23.55 -22.13
N ASP A 277 -3.67 24.66 -21.50
CA ASP A 277 -2.48 24.82 -20.65
C ASP A 277 -2.74 24.50 -19.16
N LYS A 278 -3.99 24.24 -18.77
CA LYS A 278 -4.41 24.10 -17.37
C LYS A 278 -4.93 22.72 -16.99
N TRP A 279 -4.58 22.33 -15.77
CA TRP A 279 -5.08 21.14 -15.09
C TRP A 279 -6.14 21.52 -14.06
N SER A 280 -7.23 20.78 -13.99
CA SER A 280 -8.28 20.92 -12.98
C SER A 280 -8.47 19.62 -12.21
N PHE A 281 -8.77 19.74 -10.92
CA PHE A 281 -9.11 18.59 -10.08
C PHE A 281 -10.36 17.89 -10.63
N ALA A 282 -10.24 16.59 -10.90
CA ALA A 282 -11.31 15.76 -11.44
C ALA A 282 -11.96 14.87 -10.36
N GLY A 283 -11.26 14.62 -9.27
CA GLY A 283 -11.73 13.80 -8.15
C GLY A 283 -10.60 13.04 -7.46
N SER A 284 -10.96 12.28 -6.44
CA SER A 284 -10.07 11.42 -5.68
C SER A 284 -10.71 10.07 -5.33
N SER A 285 -9.89 9.13 -4.87
CA SER A 285 -10.31 7.91 -4.18
C SER A 285 -9.39 7.65 -3.00
N PHE A 286 -9.92 7.01 -1.97
CA PHE A 286 -9.19 6.77 -0.73
C PHE A 286 -9.49 5.37 -0.19
N GLU A 287 -8.45 4.65 0.18
CA GLU A 287 -8.52 3.29 0.68
C GLU A 287 -7.49 3.09 1.80
N CYS A 288 -7.85 2.34 2.83
CA CYS A 288 -6.97 2.04 3.96
C CYS A 288 -6.84 0.54 4.18
N GLU A 289 -5.66 0.13 4.62
CA GLU A 289 -5.27 -1.23 4.88
C GLU A 289 -4.56 -1.30 6.23
N PHE A 290 -5.10 -2.11 7.15
CA PHE A 290 -4.60 -2.20 8.52
C PHE A 290 -4.01 -3.58 8.87
N ASN A 291 -4.48 -4.66 8.26
CA ASN A 291 -4.00 -6.03 8.52
C ASN A 291 -3.80 -6.82 7.24
#